data_AF-A0A1G9H804-F1
#
_entry.id   AF-A0A1G9H804-F1
#
_cell.length_a   1.000
_cell.length_b   1.000
_cell.length_c   1.000
_cell.angle_alpha   90.00
_cell.angle_beta   90.00
_cell.angle_gamma   90.00
#
_symmetry.space_group_name_H-M   'P 1'
#
loop_
_entity.id
_entity.type
_entity.pdbx_description
1 polymer ?
#
loop_
_entity_poly.entity_id
_entity_poly.type
_entity_poly.pdbx_seq_one_letter_code
_entity_poly.pdbx_strand_id
1 'polypeptide(L)'
;MSTHTPPTDGQQATEQQRTELSELRRKLSNKYEYIRDDDPELFEEIDTFLRTSSTLHDGSIGSAVKSELRELKRDKKMRDHRGVEDPEAAFPDDCEGCPHYGVVCPMVKRYSVTKTIERILRRAESDEQVLEKLTDVAIEQDCHVILDVLEECQGSYTEFLQEGYELNARAVKALTGPGETTDSDGVTTSFDDGPSPEDKQRMEDTIEAVMADDEDGDSS
;
A
#
# COMPACT_ATOMS: atom_id res chain seq x y z
N MET A 1 13.59 -14.06 27.96
CA MET A 1 14.33 -13.00 27.27
C MET A 1 13.61 -12.75 25.96
N SER A 2 12.86 -11.66 25.88
CA SER A 2 12.10 -11.30 24.68
C SER A 2 13.07 -10.65 23.70
N THR A 3 13.44 -11.37 22.66
CA THR A 3 14.18 -10.83 21.52
C THR A 3 13.17 -10.13 20.61
N HIS A 4 12.88 -8.86 20.88
CA HIS A 4 12.27 -7.98 19.89
C HIS A 4 13.36 -7.61 18.89
N THR A 5 13.35 -8.28 17.74
CA THR A 5 14.11 -7.84 16.57
C THR A 5 13.48 -6.52 16.10
N PRO A 6 14.25 -5.44 15.91
CA PRO A 6 13.71 -4.21 15.35
C PRO A 6 13.20 -4.48 13.93
N PRO A 7 12.10 -3.82 13.50
CA PRO A 7 11.61 -3.95 12.14
C PRO A 7 12.69 -3.46 11.17
N THR A 8 12.90 -4.23 10.10
CA THR A 8 13.86 -3.93 9.04
C THR A 8 13.30 -2.77 8.20
N ASP A 9 14.12 -1.83 7.72
CA ASP A 9 13.68 -0.60 7.03
C ASP A 9 12.68 -0.84 5.87
N GLY A 10 12.76 -2.00 5.19
CA GLY A 10 11.82 -2.39 4.13
C GLY A 10 10.39 -2.73 4.62
N GLN A 11 10.25 -3.23 5.85
CA GLN A 11 8.94 -3.56 6.44
C GLN A 11 8.16 -2.29 6.77
N GLN A 12 8.85 -1.25 7.27
CA GLN A 12 8.22 0.04 7.59
C GLN A 12 7.79 0.78 6.33
N ALA A 13 8.58 0.72 5.26
CA ALA A 13 8.24 1.35 3.98
C ALA A 13 6.96 0.75 3.36
N THR A 14 6.83 -0.58 3.35
CA THR A 14 5.65 -1.25 2.77
C THR A 14 4.38 -1.01 3.62
N GLU A 15 4.50 -1.00 4.95
CA GLU A 15 3.37 -0.67 5.84
C GLU A 15 2.92 0.79 5.70
N GLN A 16 3.85 1.73 5.51
CA GLN A 16 3.55 3.12 5.20
C GLN A 16 2.81 3.22 3.86
N GLN A 17 3.32 2.61 2.80
CA GLN A 17 2.70 2.63 1.48
C GLN A 17 1.27 2.06 1.49
N ARG A 18 1.02 0.99 2.26
CA ARG A 18 -0.32 0.44 2.45
C ARG A 18 -1.27 1.42 3.13
N THR A 19 -0.81 2.04 4.21
CA THR A 19 -1.57 3.03 4.97
C THR A 19 -1.91 4.22 4.08
N GLU A 20 -0.93 4.70 3.33
CA GLU A 20 -1.04 5.82 2.40
C GLU A 20 -2.04 5.52 1.27
N LEU A 21 -1.96 4.35 0.64
CA LEU A 21 -2.90 3.92 -0.39
C LEU A 21 -4.34 3.79 0.15
N SER A 22 -4.49 3.42 1.41
CA SER A 22 -5.79 3.38 2.12
C SER A 22 -6.40 4.76 2.29
N GLU A 23 -5.59 5.71 2.76
CA GLU A 23 -6.04 7.10 2.90
C GLU A 23 -6.43 7.70 1.56
N LEU A 24 -5.66 7.37 0.52
CA LEU A 24 -5.84 7.91 -0.82
C LEU A 24 -7.11 7.38 -1.48
N ARG A 25 -7.40 6.08 -1.34
CA ARG A 25 -8.71 5.51 -1.72
C ARG A 25 -9.85 6.18 -0.98
N ARG A 26 -9.75 6.37 0.34
CA ARG A 26 -10.81 7.06 1.10
C ARG A 26 -11.04 8.49 0.59
N LYS A 27 -9.98 9.23 0.27
CA LYS A 27 -10.07 10.59 -0.29
C LYS A 27 -10.78 10.56 -1.66
N LEU A 28 -10.40 9.63 -2.54
CA LEU A 28 -11.00 9.48 -3.87
C LEU A 28 -12.45 9.00 -3.82
N SER A 29 -12.79 8.00 -2.99
CA SER A 29 -14.17 7.53 -2.80
C SER A 29 -15.11 8.62 -2.26
N ASN A 30 -14.58 9.54 -1.45
CA ASN A 30 -15.38 10.69 -0.99
C ASN A 30 -15.54 11.76 -2.06
N LYS A 31 -14.68 11.81 -3.08
CA LYS A 31 -14.68 12.86 -4.11
C LYS A 31 -15.41 12.43 -5.37
N TYR A 32 -15.24 11.18 -5.81
CA TYR A 32 -15.62 10.75 -7.16
C TYR A 32 -17.12 10.90 -7.46
N GLU A 33 -18.02 10.73 -6.48
CA GLU A 33 -19.46 10.93 -6.69
C GLU A 33 -19.81 12.36 -7.11
N TYR A 34 -19.04 13.35 -6.64
CA TYR A 34 -19.25 14.77 -6.94
C TYR A 34 -18.66 15.19 -8.30
N ILE A 35 -17.91 14.29 -8.96
CA ILE A 35 -17.26 14.55 -10.26
C ILE A 35 -18.03 13.90 -11.40
N ARG A 36 -18.95 12.96 -11.09
CA ARG A 36 -19.68 12.14 -12.07
C ARG A 36 -20.31 12.94 -13.21
N ASP A 37 -20.91 14.08 -12.89
CA ASP A 37 -21.65 14.89 -13.86
C ASP A 37 -20.74 15.91 -14.58
N ASP A 38 -19.64 16.34 -13.95
CA ASP A 38 -18.76 17.40 -14.45
C ASP A 38 -17.58 16.86 -15.29
N ASP A 39 -17.04 15.68 -14.93
CA ASP A 39 -15.96 15.00 -15.66
C ASP A 39 -16.19 13.47 -15.61
N PRO A 40 -17.00 12.92 -16.53
CA PRO A 40 -17.36 11.50 -16.54
C PRO A 40 -16.17 10.59 -16.88
N GLU A 41 -15.17 11.08 -17.63
CA GLU A 41 -13.94 10.32 -17.91
C GLU A 41 -13.13 10.15 -16.62
N LEU A 42 -12.93 11.25 -15.86
CA LEU A 42 -12.26 11.18 -14.56
C LEU A 42 -13.03 10.33 -13.55
N PHE A 43 -14.36 10.32 -13.61
CA PHE A 43 -15.19 9.43 -12.79
C PHE A 43 -14.91 7.95 -13.08
N GLU A 44 -14.84 7.54 -14.35
CA GLU A 44 -14.54 6.16 -14.76
C GLU A 44 -13.10 5.76 -14.39
N GLU A 45 -12.13 6.67 -14.55
CA GLU A 45 -10.75 6.45 -14.14
C GLU A 45 -10.64 6.24 -12.63
N ILE A 46 -11.31 7.06 -11.82
CA ILE A 46 -11.31 6.90 -10.36
C ILE A 46 -12.06 5.62 -9.94
N ASP A 47 -13.20 5.27 -10.56
CA ASP A 47 -13.90 4.01 -10.26
C ASP A 47 -13.01 2.79 -10.58
N THR A 48 -12.33 2.83 -11.73
CA THR A 48 -11.38 1.79 -12.13
C THR A 48 -10.24 1.69 -11.12
N PHE A 49 -9.62 2.82 -10.77
CA PHE A 49 -8.57 2.87 -9.76
C PHE A 49 -9.04 2.32 -8.42
N LEU A 50 -10.22 2.72 -7.93
CA LEU A 50 -10.76 2.26 -6.64
C LEU A 50 -11.01 0.74 -6.64
N ARG A 51 -11.52 0.18 -7.75
CA ARG A 51 -11.71 -1.27 -7.88
C ARG A 51 -10.38 -2.00 -7.91
N THR A 52 -9.45 -1.57 -8.75
CA THR A 52 -8.16 -2.26 -8.92
C THR A 52 -7.27 -2.10 -7.68
N SER A 53 -7.25 -0.94 -7.03
CA SER A 53 -6.48 -0.74 -5.79
C SER A 53 -7.12 -1.38 -4.54
N SER A 54 -8.42 -1.70 -4.58
CA SER A 54 -9.08 -2.42 -3.49
C SER A 54 -8.59 -3.87 -3.34
N THR A 55 -8.20 -4.51 -4.45
CA THR A 55 -7.63 -5.87 -4.43
C THR A 55 -6.29 -5.90 -3.69
N LEU A 56 -5.53 -4.79 -3.72
CA LEU A 56 -4.25 -4.66 -3.03
C LEU A 56 -4.37 -4.60 -1.51
N HIS A 57 -5.45 -4.00 -0.99
CA HIS A 57 -5.57 -3.74 0.44
C HIS A 57 -6.49 -4.71 1.17
N ASP A 58 -7.38 -5.41 0.47
CA ASP A 58 -8.21 -6.46 1.07
C ASP A 58 -7.46 -7.81 1.16
N GLY A 59 -6.34 -7.96 0.45
CA GLY A 59 -5.54 -9.17 0.48
C GLY A 59 -4.09 -8.91 0.88
N SER A 60 -3.64 -9.47 2.01
CA SER A 60 -2.22 -9.81 2.13
C SER A 60 -1.80 -10.64 0.90
N ILE A 61 -0.50 -10.69 0.58
CA ILE A 61 0.01 -11.58 -0.50
C ILE A 61 -0.55 -13.01 -0.30
N GLY A 62 -0.70 -13.41 0.95
CA GLY A 62 -1.32 -14.68 1.31
C GLY A 62 -2.81 -14.83 0.97
N SER A 63 -3.58 -13.75 1.01
CA SER A 63 -4.97 -13.74 0.55
C SER A 63 -5.05 -13.78 -0.97
N ALA A 64 -4.20 -13.05 -1.70
CA ALA A 64 -4.13 -13.11 -3.16
C ALA A 64 -3.84 -14.54 -3.63
N VAL A 65 -2.78 -15.15 -3.09
CA VAL A 65 -2.43 -16.55 -3.39
C VAL A 65 -3.55 -17.54 -2.99
N LYS A 66 -4.23 -17.32 -1.86
CA LYS A 66 -5.37 -18.17 -1.46
C LYS A 66 -6.56 -18.04 -2.40
N SER A 67 -6.85 -16.82 -2.87
CA SER A 67 -7.91 -16.59 -3.86
C SER A 67 -7.56 -17.34 -5.14
N GLU A 68 -6.34 -17.15 -5.66
CA GLU A 68 -5.89 -17.82 -6.88
C GLU A 68 -5.98 -19.35 -6.78
N LEU A 69 -5.47 -19.94 -5.69
CA LEU A 69 -5.56 -21.38 -5.47
C LEU A 69 -7.02 -21.88 -5.36
N ARG A 70 -7.96 -21.04 -4.94
CA ARG A 70 -9.39 -21.37 -4.92
C ARG A 70 -9.99 -21.26 -6.31
N GLU A 71 -9.58 -20.27 -7.11
CA GLU A 71 -10.03 -20.08 -8.49
C GLU A 71 -9.57 -21.23 -9.38
N LEU A 72 -8.30 -21.63 -9.26
CA LEU A 72 -7.77 -22.83 -9.90
C LEU A 72 -8.58 -24.10 -9.59
N LYS A 73 -9.13 -24.18 -8.37
CA LYS A 73 -9.97 -25.33 -7.94
C LYS A 73 -11.45 -25.15 -8.31
N ARG A 74 -11.90 -23.96 -8.68
CA ARG A 74 -13.31 -23.66 -8.95
C ARG A 74 -13.73 -24.45 -10.19
N ASP A 75 -14.72 -25.31 -10.02
CA ASP A 75 -15.30 -26.16 -11.07
C ASP A 75 -14.32 -27.11 -11.80
N LYS A 76 -13.05 -27.14 -11.37
CA LYS A 76 -11.97 -27.97 -11.93
C LYS A 76 -11.48 -28.97 -10.89
N LYS A 77 -11.39 -30.24 -11.29
CA LYS A 77 -10.97 -31.29 -10.34
C LYS A 77 -9.46 -31.28 -10.08
N MET A 78 -8.66 -30.62 -10.92
CA MET A 78 -7.20 -30.45 -10.77
C MET A 78 -6.45 -31.77 -10.59
N ARG A 79 -6.97 -32.81 -11.24
CA ARG A 79 -6.40 -34.15 -11.35
C ARG A 79 -7.12 -34.94 -12.43
N ASP A 80 -6.41 -35.89 -13.02
CA ASP A 80 -7.03 -36.96 -13.77
C ASP A 80 -8.03 -37.72 -12.88
N HIS A 81 -9.19 -38.03 -13.45
CA HIS A 81 -10.24 -38.75 -12.77
C HIS A 81 -11.07 -39.58 -13.73
N ARG A 82 -11.56 -40.72 -13.21
CA ARG A 82 -12.30 -41.70 -13.99
C ARG A 82 -13.52 -41.08 -14.66
N GLY A 83 -13.67 -41.30 -15.96
CA GLY A 83 -14.84 -40.89 -16.75
C GLY A 83 -14.65 -39.61 -17.57
N VAL A 84 -13.41 -39.13 -17.74
CA VAL A 84 -13.09 -38.02 -18.64
C VAL A 84 -12.14 -38.53 -19.72
N GLU A 85 -12.44 -38.20 -20.98
CA GLU A 85 -11.64 -38.61 -22.14
C GLU A 85 -10.38 -37.75 -22.29
N ASP A 86 -10.47 -36.49 -21.85
CA ASP A 86 -9.37 -35.53 -21.83
C ASP A 86 -9.02 -35.10 -20.39
N PRO A 87 -7.91 -35.59 -19.83
CA PRO A 87 -7.44 -35.20 -18.50
C PRO A 87 -7.13 -33.70 -18.36
N GLU A 88 -6.82 -33.00 -19.46
CA GLU A 88 -6.47 -31.59 -19.48
C GLU A 88 -7.69 -30.69 -19.18
N ALA A 89 -8.89 -31.10 -19.63
CA ALA A 89 -10.14 -30.43 -19.29
C ALA A 89 -10.41 -30.30 -17.78
N ALA A 90 -9.74 -31.10 -16.94
CA ALA A 90 -9.80 -31.02 -15.49
C ALA A 90 -8.98 -29.87 -14.87
N PHE A 91 -8.27 -29.09 -15.69
CA PHE A 91 -7.44 -27.94 -15.34
C PHE A 91 -7.96 -26.66 -16.03
N PRO A 92 -7.67 -25.48 -15.47
CA PRO A 92 -7.80 -24.18 -16.16
C PRO A 92 -6.78 -24.05 -17.29
N ASP A 93 -7.10 -23.21 -18.27
CA ASP A 93 -6.23 -22.93 -19.42
C ASP A 93 -4.94 -22.22 -18.98
N ASP A 94 -5.00 -21.42 -17.91
CA ASP A 94 -3.82 -20.75 -17.32
C ASP A 94 -2.75 -21.73 -16.82
N CYS A 95 -3.09 -23.01 -16.62
CA CYS A 95 -2.14 -24.06 -16.26
C CYS A 95 -1.45 -24.71 -17.46
N GLU A 96 -1.77 -24.32 -18.70
CA GLU A 96 -1.11 -24.83 -19.91
C GLU A 96 0.41 -24.60 -19.82
N GLY A 97 1.20 -25.60 -20.21
CA GLY A 97 2.66 -25.58 -20.07
C GLY A 97 3.19 -26.01 -18.70
N CYS A 98 2.33 -26.22 -17.69
CA CYS A 98 2.75 -26.80 -16.41
C CYS A 98 3.13 -28.28 -16.58
N PRO A 99 4.26 -28.77 -16.00
CA PRO A 99 4.65 -30.17 -16.04
C PRO A 99 3.62 -31.15 -15.45
N HIS A 100 2.67 -30.63 -14.69
CA HIS A 100 1.62 -31.38 -14.02
C HIS A 100 0.23 -31.25 -14.67
N TYR A 101 0.13 -30.50 -15.78
CA TYR A 101 -1.09 -30.34 -16.56
C TYR A 101 -1.61 -31.69 -17.05
N GLY A 102 -2.92 -31.93 -16.93
CA GLY A 102 -3.54 -33.22 -17.24
C GLY A 102 -3.25 -34.36 -16.24
N VAL A 103 -2.39 -34.19 -15.23
CA VAL A 103 -2.05 -35.26 -14.27
C VAL A 103 -2.60 -34.98 -12.87
N VAL A 104 -1.95 -34.09 -12.12
CA VAL A 104 -2.39 -33.69 -10.77
C VAL A 104 -1.67 -32.42 -10.34
N CYS A 105 -2.43 -31.37 -10.00
CA CYS A 105 -1.82 -30.14 -9.50
C CYS A 105 -1.24 -30.34 -8.08
N PRO A 106 0.09 -30.22 -7.88
CA PRO A 106 0.69 -30.37 -6.55
C PRO A 106 0.27 -29.27 -5.59
N MET A 107 0.16 -28.02 -6.08
CA MET A 107 -0.22 -26.85 -5.27
C MET A 107 -1.61 -26.97 -4.63
N VAL A 108 -2.54 -27.64 -5.30
CA VAL A 108 -3.93 -27.78 -4.84
C VAL A 108 -4.20 -29.14 -4.18
N LYS A 109 -3.58 -30.22 -4.66
CA LYS A 109 -3.91 -31.60 -4.23
C LYS A 109 -2.91 -32.23 -3.28
N ARG A 110 -1.65 -31.83 -3.30
CA ARG A 110 -0.62 -32.47 -2.48
C ARG A 110 -0.70 -31.94 -1.06
N TYR A 111 -1.10 -32.81 -0.12
CA TYR A 111 -1.31 -32.43 1.29
C TYR A 111 -0.09 -31.77 1.93
N SER A 112 1.12 -32.26 1.64
CA SER A 112 2.35 -31.67 2.17
C SER A 112 2.55 -30.22 1.72
N VAL A 113 2.24 -29.94 0.44
CA VAL A 113 2.38 -28.60 -0.16
C VAL A 113 1.32 -27.66 0.41
N THR A 114 0.04 -28.07 0.40
CA THR A 114 -1.05 -27.24 0.95
C THR A 114 -0.83 -26.93 2.43
N LYS A 115 -0.29 -27.88 3.22
CA LYS A 115 0.08 -27.64 4.62
C LYS A 115 1.28 -26.71 4.77
N THR A 116 2.26 -26.78 3.87
CA THR A 116 3.38 -25.84 3.86
C THR A 116 2.89 -24.43 3.57
N ILE A 117 2.05 -24.24 2.54
CA ILE A 117 1.43 -22.94 2.22
C ILE A 117 0.64 -22.42 3.43
N GLU A 118 -0.27 -23.21 4.01
CA GLU A 118 -1.00 -22.80 5.21
C GLU A 118 -0.09 -22.43 6.39
N ARG A 119 1.06 -23.12 6.54
CA ARG A 119 2.02 -22.85 7.61
C ARG A 119 2.74 -21.53 7.37
N ILE A 120 3.18 -21.27 6.14
CA ILE A 120 3.79 -19.99 5.74
C ILE A 120 2.81 -18.86 6.05
N LEU A 121 1.57 -18.98 5.57
CA LEU A 121 0.53 -17.96 5.76
C LEU A 121 0.11 -17.75 7.21
N ARG A 122 0.35 -18.70 8.10
CA ARG A 122 0.07 -18.57 9.55
C ARG A 122 1.24 -18.04 10.36
N ARG A 123 2.47 -18.22 9.89
CA ARG A 123 3.70 -17.96 10.67
C ARG A 123 4.52 -16.79 10.16
N ALA A 124 4.32 -16.41 8.90
CA ALA A 124 4.98 -15.24 8.36
C ALA A 124 4.51 -14.00 9.14
N GLU A 125 5.48 -13.18 9.50
CA GLU A 125 5.26 -11.96 10.27
C GLU A 125 5.11 -10.72 9.36
N SER A 126 5.39 -10.88 8.06
CA SER A 126 5.26 -9.83 7.04
C SER A 126 4.92 -10.43 5.68
N ASP A 127 4.43 -9.58 4.78
CA ASP A 127 4.15 -9.96 3.38
C ASP A 127 5.44 -10.30 2.62
N GLU A 128 6.56 -9.65 2.92
CA GLU A 128 7.87 -10.02 2.36
C GLU A 128 8.28 -11.46 2.71
N GLN A 129 8.06 -11.89 3.96
CA GLN A 129 8.30 -13.29 4.34
C GLN A 129 7.32 -14.26 3.67
N VAL A 130 6.08 -13.82 3.41
CA VAL A 130 5.10 -14.63 2.67
C VAL A 130 5.57 -14.80 1.22
N LEU A 131 5.97 -13.70 0.60
CA LEU A 131 6.47 -13.63 -0.77
C LEU A 131 7.67 -14.54 -0.97
N GLU A 132 8.75 -14.34 -0.20
CA GLU A 132 9.97 -15.16 -0.27
C GLU A 132 9.65 -16.66 -0.16
N LYS A 133 8.94 -17.06 0.89
CA LYS A 133 8.66 -18.48 1.17
C LYS A 133 7.67 -19.10 0.20
N LEU A 134 6.73 -18.33 -0.35
CA LEU A 134 5.80 -18.85 -1.36
C LEU A 134 6.45 -18.93 -2.73
N THR A 135 7.36 -18.02 -3.08
CA THR A 135 8.18 -18.11 -4.28
C THR A 135 8.98 -19.40 -4.27
N ASP A 136 9.65 -19.73 -3.15
CA ASP A 136 10.39 -21.00 -3.02
C ASP A 136 9.49 -22.22 -3.27
N VAL A 137 8.29 -22.22 -2.68
CA VAL A 137 7.33 -23.32 -2.86
C VAL A 137 6.83 -23.40 -4.30
N ALA A 138 6.55 -22.26 -4.93
CA ALA A 138 6.07 -22.22 -6.31
C ALA A 138 7.14 -22.71 -7.29
N ILE A 139 8.42 -22.35 -7.08
CA ILE A 139 9.56 -22.88 -7.84
C ILE A 139 9.69 -24.39 -7.60
N GLU A 140 9.66 -24.85 -6.35
CA GLU A 140 9.81 -26.29 -6.03
C GLU A 140 8.70 -27.16 -6.67
N GLN A 141 7.52 -26.58 -6.92
CA GLN A 141 6.38 -27.28 -7.52
C GLN A 141 6.14 -26.91 -8.99
N ASP A 142 7.07 -26.21 -9.64
CA ASP A 142 6.97 -25.75 -11.03
C ASP A 142 5.61 -25.08 -11.36
N CYS A 143 5.16 -24.18 -10.47
CA CYS A 143 3.87 -23.52 -10.60
C CYS A 143 4.02 -22.06 -11.04
N HIS A 144 3.94 -21.83 -12.35
CA HIS A 144 4.04 -20.50 -12.94
C HIS A 144 2.87 -19.59 -12.54
N VAL A 145 1.63 -20.09 -12.50
CA VAL A 145 0.45 -19.28 -12.11
C VAL A 145 0.65 -18.57 -10.76
N ILE A 146 1.21 -19.27 -9.77
CA ILE A 146 1.47 -18.66 -8.46
C ILE A 146 2.67 -17.70 -8.50
N LEU A 147 3.68 -17.97 -9.33
CA LEU A 147 4.78 -17.03 -9.54
C LEU A 147 4.27 -15.73 -10.16
N ASP A 148 3.39 -15.80 -11.15
CA ASP A 148 2.80 -14.64 -11.82
C ASP A 148 2.03 -13.77 -10.81
N VAL A 149 1.20 -14.38 -9.95
CA VAL A 149 0.48 -13.66 -8.87
C VAL A 149 1.44 -13.01 -7.87
N LEU A 150 2.54 -13.69 -7.51
CA LEU A 150 3.52 -13.15 -6.59
C LEU A 150 4.31 -11.97 -7.20
N GLU A 151 4.61 -12.03 -8.50
CA GLU A 151 5.26 -10.95 -9.24
C GLU A 151 4.34 -9.73 -9.36
N GLU A 152 3.06 -9.92 -9.69
CA GLU A 152 2.06 -8.84 -9.71
C GLU A 152 1.93 -8.15 -8.35
N CYS A 153 2.04 -8.92 -7.26
CA CYS A 153 2.03 -8.37 -5.91
C CYS A 153 3.29 -7.52 -5.60
N GLN A 154 4.45 -7.78 -6.23
CA GLN A 154 5.69 -7.04 -6.00
C GLN A 154 5.71 -5.67 -6.70
N GLY A 155 5.10 -5.55 -7.88
CA GLY A 155 5.14 -4.32 -8.69
C GLY A 155 4.18 -3.21 -8.26
N SER A 156 3.15 -3.52 -7.46
CA SER A 156 1.93 -2.69 -7.45
C SER A 156 1.98 -1.43 -6.57
N TYR A 157 2.45 -1.48 -5.32
CA TYR A 157 2.15 -0.39 -4.38
C TYR A 157 2.65 1.00 -4.79
N THR A 158 3.83 1.11 -5.39
CA THR A 158 4.40 2.41 -5.79
C THR A 158 3.66 3.00 -7.00
N GLU A 159 3.31 2.16 -7.97
CA GLU A 159 2.58 2.57 -9.17
C GLU A 159 1.16 3.04 -8.82
N PHE A 160 0.46 2.29 -7.96
CA PHE A 160 -0.86 2.66 -7.46
C PHE A 160 -0.84 3.92 -6.58
N LEU A 161 0.23 4.15 -5.82
CA LEU A 161 0.38 5.41 -5.09
C LEU A 161 0.54 6.59 -6.05
N GLN A 162 1.40 6.46 -7.05
CA GLN A 162 1.61 7.52 -8.04
C GLN A 162 0.32 7.83 -8.81
N GLU A 163 -0.31 6.81 -9.39
CA GLU A 163 -1.57 6.96 -10.13
C GLU A 163 -2.67 7.58 -9.25
N GLY A 164 -2.78 7.10 -8.01
CA GLY A 164 -3.73 7.62 -7.05
C GLY A 164 -3.51 9.11 -6.73
N TYR A 165 -2.25 9.54 -6.57
CA TYR A 165 -1.93 10.94 -6.35
C TYR A 165 -2.32 11.82 -7.55
N GLU A 166 -2.07 11.36 -8.77
CA GLU A 166 -2.43 12.05 -10.00
C GLU A 166 -3.96 12.19 -10.13
N LEU A 167 -4.70 11.11 -9.89
CA LEU A 167 -6.17 11.12 -9.90
C LEU A 167 -6.74 12.03 -8.82
N ASN A 168 -6.18 12.03 -7.61
CA ASN A 168 -6.64 12.91 -6.54
C ASN A 168 -6.36 14.39 -6.84
N ALA A 169 -5.23 14.72 -7.47
CA ALA A 169 -4.94 16.08 -7.91
C ALA A 169 -5.93 16.56 -8.99
N ARG A 170 -6.24 15.71 -9.97
CA ARG A 170 -7.27 15.99 -11.00
C ARG A 170 -8.65 16.15 -10.38
N ALA A 171 -9.03 15.26 -9.46
CA ALA A 171 -10.30 15.32 -8.74
C ALA A 171 -10.46 16.62 -7.94
N VAL A 172 -9.41 17.04 -7.23
CA VAL A 172 -9.41 18.33 -6.52
C VAL A 172 -9.62 19.48 -7.51
N LYS A 173 -8.87 19.50 -8.62
CA LYS A 173 -8.98 20.54 -9.65
C LYS A 173 -10.39 20.63 -10.25
N ALA A 174 -11.01 19.49 -10.56
CA ALA A 174 -12.37 19.42 -11.08
C ALA A 174 -13.38 20.02 -10.09
N LEU A 175 -13.26 19.66 -8.80
CA LEU A 175 -14.14 20.16 -7.74
C LEU A 175 -13.93 21.65 -7.40
N THR A 176 -12.73 22.19 -7.60
CA THR A 176 -12.42 23.63 -7.37
C THR A 176 -12.68 24.52 -8.59
N GLY A 177 -13.03 23.95 -9.74
CA GLY A 177 -13.29 24.68 -10.99
C GLY A 177 -12.04 25.32 -11.63
N PRO A 178 -12.14 25.85 -12.88
CA PRO A 178 -11.05 26.58 -13.51
C PRO A 178 -10.89 27.95 -12.85
N GLY A 179 -10.15 27.98 -11.74
CA GLY A 179 -9.61 29.18 -11.14
C GLY A 179 -10.65 30.21 -10.73
N GLU A 180 -11.12 30.12 -9.48
CA GLU A 180 -10.77 31.26 -8.64
C GLU A 180 -9.27 31.11 -8.42
N THR A 181 -8.47 31.79 -9.25
CA THR A 181 -7.29 32.42 -8.69
C THR A 181 -7.85 33.19 -7.51
N THR A 182 -7.73 32.62 -6.31
CA THR A 182 -7.35 33.47 -5.21
C THR A 182 -6.05 34.07 -5.71
N ASP A 183 -6.18 35.21 -6.39
CA ASP A 183 -5.37 36.35 -6.04
C ASP A 183 -5.24 36.20 -4.54
N SER A 184 -4.05 35.76 -4.12
CA SER A 184 -3.55 36.19 -2.85
C SER A 184 -3.64 37.70 -2.95
N ASP A 185 -4.84 38.24 -2.66
CA ASP A 185 -5.04 39.60 -2.26
C ASP A 185 -3.97 39.75 -1.22
N GLY A 186 -2.95 40.52 -1.62
CA GLY A 186 -1.71 40.59 -0.90
C GLY A 186 -2.09 41.00 0.50
N VAL A 187 -2.14 40.05 1.42
CA VAL A 187 -1.79 40.29 2.79
C VAL A 187 -0.31 40.61 2.70
N THR A 188 -0.04 41.85 2.30
CA THR A 188 1.08 42.58 2.84
C THR A 188 0.75 42.68 4.32
N THR A 189 1.07 41.63 5.08
CA THR A 189 1.54 41.88 6.43
C THR A 189 2.79 42.71 6.24
N SER A 190 2.63 44.02 6.16
CA SER A 190 3.64 44.94 6.63
C SER A 190 3.82 44.61 8.10
N PHE A 191 4.64 43.59 8.36
CA PHE A 191 5.26 43.34 9.63
C PHE A 191 6.18 44.54 9.88
N ASP A 192 5.59 45.61 10.38
CA ASP A 192 6.29 46.62 11.16
C ASP A 192 6.61 45.97 12.51
N ASP A 193 7.45 44.92 12.49
CA ASP A 193 7.86 44.15 13.66
C ASP A 193 9.17 44.74 14.20
N GLY A 194 9.14 46.06 14.40
CA GLY A 194 10.01 46.70 15.37
C GLY A 194 9.35 46.50 16.74
N PRO A 195 10.05 45.95 17.74
CA PRO A 195 9.47 45.81 19.07
C PRO A 195 8.97 47.17 19.55
N SER A 196 7.75 47.17 20.11
CA SER A 196 7.15 48.35 20.74
C SER A 196 8.19 49.02 21.65
N PRO A 197 8.26 50.36 21.72
CA PRO A 197 9.20 51.04 22.62
C PRO A 197 9.10 50.54 24.07
N GLU A 198 7.93 50.07 24.50
CA GLU A 198 7.71 49.45 25.81
C GLU A 198 8.39 48.07 25.94
N ASP A 199 8.42 47.28 24.87
CA ASP A 199 9.09 45.96 24.84
C ASP A 199 10.61 46.09 24.78
N LYS A 200 11.13 47.12 24.11
CA LYS A 200 12.57 47.45 24.15
C LYS A 200 13.01 47.82 25.55
N GLN A 201 12.25 48.69 26.22
CA GLN A 201 12.58 49.14 27.57
C GLN A 201 12.53 47.98 28.57
N ARG A 202 11.54 47.09 28.43
CA ARG A 202 11.45 45.88 29.25
C ARG A 202 12.62 44.91 29.01
N MET A 203 13.11 44.78 27.77
CA MET A 203 14.29 43.96 27.47
C MET A 203 15.57 44.58 28.03
N GLU A 204 15.75 45.89 27.94
CA GLU A 204 16.90 46.60 28.52
C GLU A 204 16.94 46.46 30.05
N ASP A 205 15.80 46.67 30.73
CA ASP A 205 15.69 46.49 32.19
C ASP A 205 16.01 45.05 32.62
N THR A 206 15.62 44.06 31.81
CA THR A 206 15.88 42.64 32.12
C THR A 206 17.35 42.28 31.95
N ILE A 207 18.02 42.84 30.94
CA ILE A 207 19.45 42.61 30.69
C ILE A 207 20.30 43.28 31.78
N GLU A 208 19.94 44.48 32.20
CA GLU A 208 20.64 45.20 33.27
C GLU A 208 20.49 44.49 34.63
N ALA A 209 19.30 43.98 34.95
CA ALA A 209 19.07 43.21 36.18
C ALA A 209 19.88 41.90 36.23
N VAL A 210 20.07 41.23 35.09
CA VAL A 210 20.86 39.98 35.02
C VAL A 210 22.36 40.25 35.15
N MET A 211 22.84 41.40 34.65
CA MET A 211 24.27 41.76 34.70
C MET A 211 24.67 42.40 36.05
N ALA A 212 23.71 42.92 36.82
CA ALA A 212 23.96 43.52 38.13
C ALA A 212 24.07 42.51 39.28
N ASP A 213 23.61 41.26 39.09
CA ASP A 213 23.60 40.22 40.14
C ASP A 213 24.91 39.40 40.20
N ASP A 214 25.89 39.68 39.32
CA ASP A 214 27.17 38.96 39.23
C ASP A 214 28.37 39.71 39.87
N GLU A 215 28.18 40.90 40.46
CA GLU A 215 29.28 41.69 41.05
C GLU A 215 29.29 41.83 42.58
N ASP A 216 28.46 41.10 43.33
CA ASP A 216 28.52 41.05 44.81
C ASP A 216 28.75 39.62 45.34
N GLY A 217 29.86 39.02 44.93
CA GLY A 217 30.40 37.74 45.42
C GLY A 217 31.82 37.91 45.95
N ASP A 218 31.90 38.60 47.09
CA ASP A 218 33.08 39.09 47.80
C ASP A 218 34.29 38.14 47.85
N SER A 219 35.44 38.80 47.73
CA SER A 219 36.78 38.29 47.96
C SER A 219 37.07 38.34 49.46
N SER A 220 37.16 37.21 50.16
CA SER A 220 38.06 36.95 51.31
C SER A 220 37.84 35.57 51.93
#